data_AF-A0A7G3G5D5-F1
#
_entry.id   AF-A0A7G3G5D5-F1
#
_cell.length_a   1.000
_cell.length_b   1.000
_cell.length_c   1.000
_cell.angle_alpha   90.00
_cell.angle_beta   90.00
_cell.angle_gamma   90.00
#
_symmetry.space_group_name_H-M   'P 1'
#
loop_
_entity.id
_entity.type
_entity.pdbx_description
1 polymer ?
#
loop_
_entity_poly.entity_id
_entity_poly.type
_entity_poly.pdbx_seq_one_letter_code
_entity_poly.pdbx_strand_id
1 'polypeptide(L)'
;MPHTSYTGWPALKPALYLFIILALLMLWYGPIAQQAHYHDFADQRAGLGIANLRDVLSNLGFALIGAWGLQRSGSQQGIAKANN
;
A
#
# COMPACT_ATOMS: atom_id res chain seq x y z
N MET A 1 -15.88 -18.73 -24.31
CA MET A 1 -16.60 -17.88 -23.33
C MET A 1 -15.89 -16.54 -23.30
N PRO A 2 -16.54 -15.42 -23.67
CA PRO A 2 -15.89 -14.11 -23.61
C PRO A 2 -15.77 -13.67 -22.14
N HIS A 3 -14.54 -13.41 -21.69
CA HIS A 3 -14.25 -12.77 -20.41
C HIS A 3 -14.44 -11.26 -20.62
N THR A 4 -15.65 -10.77 -20.35
CA THR A 4 -15.96 -9.35 -20.36
C THR A 4 -15.05 -8.64 -19.37
N SER A 5 -14.15 -7.80 -19.89
CA SER A 5 -13.24 -7.00 -19.08
C SER A 5 -14.00 -5.80 -18.52
N TYR A 6 -14.38 -5.84 -17.24
CA TYR A 6 -15.11 -4.77 -16.55
C TYR A 6 -14.25 -3.53 -16.24
N THR A 7 -13.00 -3.48 -16.70
CA THR A 7 -12.02 -2.44 -16.38
C THR A 7 -12.01 -1.34 -17.45
N GLY A 8 -13.04 -0.50 -17.45
CA GLY A 8 -13.05 0.79 -18.16
C GLY A 8 -13.24 1.93 -17.16
N TRP A 9 -12.70 3.11 -17.45
CA TRP A 9 -12.93 4.33 -16.67
C TRP A 9 -14.40 4.57 -16.18
N PRO A 10 -15.47 4.24 -16.95
CA PRO A 10 -16.84 4.32 -16.43
C PRO A 10 -17.15 3.37 -15.26
N ALA A 11 -16.47 2.24 -15.14
CA ALA A 11 -16.65 1.28 -14.03
C ALA A 11 -16.06 1.79 -12.69
N LEU A 12 -15.13 2.75 -12.73
CA LEU A 12 -14.51 3.33 -11.53
C LEU A 12 -15.31 4.51 -10.94
N LYS A 13 -16.13 5.18 -11.76
CA LYS A 13 -16.99 6.30 -11.32
C LYS A 13 -17.89 5.95 -10.13
N PRO A 14 -18.63 4.82 -10.12
CA PRO A 14 -19.45 4.48 -8.95
C PRO A 14 -18.60 4.26 -7.70
N ALA A 15 -17.42 3.64 -7.83
CA ALA A 15 -16.49 3.47 -6.72
C ALA A 15 -15.97 4.82 -6.18
N LEU A 16 -15.70 5.78 -7.07
CA LEU A 16 -15.29 7.13 -6.69
C LEU A 16 -16.41 7.90 -5.97
N TYR A 17 -17.65 7.84 -6.48
CA TYR A 17 -18.78 8.48 -5.80
C TYR A 17 -19.03 7.88 -4.42
N LEU A 18 -18.99 6.55 -4.32
CA LEU A 18 -19.12 5.85 -3.05
C LEU A 18 -18.02 6.28 -2.07
N PHE A 19 -16.75 6.33 -2.53
CA PHE A 19 -15.62 6.79 -1.72
C PHE A 19 -15.84 8.21 -1.18
N ILE A 20 -16.24 9.16 -2.05
CA ILE A 20 -16.50 10.55 -1.66
C ILE A 20 -17.61 10.63 -0.62
N ILE A 21 -18.73 9.92 -0.84
CA ILE A 21 -19.86 9.91 0.10
C ILE A 21 -19.41 9.37 1.46
N LEU A 22 -18.69 8.25 1.50
CA LEU A 22 -18.20 7.67 2.75
C LEU A 22 -17.22 8.60 3.48
N ALA A 23 -16.33 9.27 2.75
CA ALA A 23 -15.40 10.25 3.33
C ALA A 23 -16.14 11.44 3.97
N LEU A 24 -17.15 11.98 3.29
CA LEU A 24 -17.99 13.07 3.84
C LEU A 24 -18.76 12.63 5.08
N LEU A 25 -19.31 11.41 5.07
CA LEU A 25 -20.00 10.84 6.23
C LEU A 25 -19.06 10.65 7.42
N MET A 26 -17.83 10.18 7.20
CA MET A 26 -16.83 10.07 8.27
C MET A 26 -16.44 11.43 8.84
N LEU A 27 -16.28 12.44 7.97
CA LEU A 27 -15.96 13.80 8.42
C LEU A 27 -17.11 14.39 9.26
N TRP A 28 -18.36 14.10 8.89
CA TRP A 28 -19.55 14.54 9.62
C TRP A 28 -19.76 13.79 10.94
N TYR A 29 -19.52 12.47 10.97
CA TYR A 29 -19.64 11.65 12.18
C TYR A 29 -18.64 12.04 13.28
N GLY A 30 -17.47 12.55 12.88
CA GLY A 30 -16.42 12.95 13.81
C GLY A 30 -15.55 11.77 14.28
N PRO A 31 -14.68 11.99 15.28
CA PRO A 31 -13.72 10.97 15.72
C PRO A 31 -14.42 9.71 16.23
N ILE A 32 -14.10 8.56 15.63
CA ILE A 32 -14.51 7.25 16.14
C ILE A 32 -13.62 6.90 17.33
N ALA A 33 -14.22 6.64 18.49
CA ALA A 33 -13.48 6.25 19.69
C ALA A 33 -12.70 4.95 19.45
N GLN A 34 -11.38 5.02 19.59
CA GLN A 34 -10.50 3.85 19.53
C GLN A 34 -10.39 3.22 20.92
N GLN A 35 -10.18 1.91 20.97
CA GLN A 35 -9.88 1.23 22.23
C GLN A 35 -8.52 1.70 22.77
N ALA A 36 -8.35 1.69 24.09
CA ALA A 36 -7.13 2.20 24.76
C ALA A 36 -5.82 1.57 24.24
N HIS A 37 -5.91 0.33 23.75
CA HIS A 37 -4.80 -0.47 23.25
C HIS A 37 -4.84 -0.67 21.74
N TYR A 38 -5.54 0.20 21.01
CA TYR A 38 -5.64 0.07 19.56
C TYR A 38 -4.25 0.04 18.91
N HIS A 39 -3.25 0.76 19.43
CA HIS A 39 -1.91 0.78 18.86
C HIS A 39 -1.02 -0.40 19.27
N ASP A 40 -1.50 -1.36 20.07
CA ASP A 40 -0.74 -2.53 20.51
C ASP A 40 -0.59 -3.61 19.40
N PHE A 41 -0.66 -3.20 18.15
CA PHE A 41 -0.42 -4.07 16.99
C PHE A 41 1.06 -4.41 16.79
N ALA A 42 1.96 -3.48 17.14
CA ALA A 42 3.40 -3.66 16.96
C ALA A 42 3.95 -4.63 18.00
N ASP A 43 4.95 -5.43 17.60
CA ASP A 43 5.68 -6.29 18.52
C ASP A 43 6.41 -5.42 19.55
N GLN A 44 5.97 -5.42 20.81
CA GLN A 44 6.57 -4.57 21.85
C GLN A 44 7.94 -5.07 22.35
N ARG A 45 8.49 -6.13 21.74
CA ARG A 45 9.75 -6.75 22.17
C ARG A 45 10.92 -6.09 21.45
N ALA A 46 11.88 -5.63 22.24
CA ALA A 46 13.21 -5.32 21.74
C ALA A 46 14.07 -6.59 21.73
N GLY A 47 14.83 -6.80 20.66
CA GLY A 47 15.81 -7.88 20.57
C GLY A 47 16.97 -7.47 19.68
N LEU A 48 18.19 -7.85 20.05
CA LEU A 48 19.41 -7.46 19.33
C LEU A 48 19.60 -5.93 19.20
N GLY A 49 19.04 -5.14 20.11
CA GLY A 49 19.05 -3.67 20.05
C GLY A 49 18.03 -3.07 19.06
N ILE A 50 17.19 -3.91 18.45
CA ILE A 50 16.17 -3.51 17.47
C ILE A 50 14.80 -3.57 18.15
N ALA A 51 14.07 -2.45 18.14
CA ALA A 51 12.67 -2.41 18.56
C ALA A 51 11.77 -3.09 17.51
N ASN A 52 10.64 -3.66 17.94
CA ASN A 52 9.68 -4.33 17.06
C ASN A 52 10.32 -5.42 16.18
N LEU A 53 11.19 -6.24 16.77
CA LEU A 53 12.07 -7.14 16.03
C LEU A 53 11.28 -8.05 15.07
N ARG A 54 10.12 -8.57 15.48
CA ARG A 54 9.32 -9.45 14.62
C ARG A 54 8.71 -8.72 13.42
N ASP A 55 8.34 -7.45 13.60
CA ASP A 55 7.84 -6.61 12.51
C ASP A 55 8.94 -6.30 11.50
N VAL A 56 10.17 -6.07 11.97
CA VAL A 56 11.32 -5.87 11.09
C VAL A 56 11.66 -7.15 10.33
N LEU A 57 11.68 -8.31 11.00
CA LEU A 57 11.99 -9.60 10.38
C LEU A 57 10.95 -10.02 9.34
N SER A 58 9.66 -9.78 9.58
CA SER A 58 8.60 -10.11 8.63
C SER A 58 8.70 -9.30 7.33
N ASN A 59 9.30 -8.09 7.38
CA ASN A 59 9.53 -7.23 6.22
C ASN A 59 10.74 -7.63 5.36
N LEU A 60 11.56 -8.59 5.79
CA LEU A 60 12.75 -9.01 5.02
C LEU A 60 12.39 -9.52 3.62
N GLY A 61 11.25 -10.21 3.46
CA GLY A 61 10.79 -10.65 2.14
C GLY A 61 10.62 -9.49 1.16
N PHE A 62 10.01 -8.39 1.60
CA PHE A 62 9.86 -7.18 0.78
C PHE A 62 11.21 -6.54 0.46
N ALA A 63 12.13 -6.47 1.43
CA ALA A 63 13.46 -5.93 1.21
C ALA A 63 14.25 -6.75 0.17
N LEU A 64 14.16 -8.08 0.23
CA LEU A 64 14.81 -8.98 -0.73
C LEU A 64 14.26 -8.78 -2.15
N ILE A 65 12.94 -8.75 -2.31
CA ILE A 65 12.31 -8.52 -3.62
C ILE A 65 12.63 -7.12 -4.15
N GLY A 66 12.62 -6.09 -3.29
CA GLY A 66 13.01 -4.73 -3.65
C GLY A 66 14.45 -4.64 -4.14
N ALA A 67 15.39 -5.25 -3.41
CA ALA A 67 16.80 -5.31 -3.81
C ALA A 67 16.99 -6.08 -5.13
N TRP A 68 16.29 -7.19 -5.31
CA TRP A 68 16.31 -7.95 -6.56
C TRP A 68 15.77 -7.13 -7.75
N GLY A 69 14.69 -6.37 -7.52
CA GLY A 69 14.15 -5.42 -8.49
C GLY A 69 15.17 -4.36 -8.89
N LEU A 70 15.88 -3.77 -7.91
CA LEU A 70 16.93 -2.78 -8.16
C LEU A 70 18.12 -3.36 -8.96
N GLN A 71 18.52 -4.60 -8.66
CA GLN A 71 19.57 -5.30 -9.42
C GLN A 71 19.13 -5.58 -10.87
N ARG A 72 17.84 -5.87 -11.09
CA ARG A 72 17.29 -6.15 -12.43
C ARG A 72 16.91 -4.90 -13.20
N SER A 73 16.59 -3.80 -12.52
CA SER A 73 16.39 -2.49 -13.12
C SER A 73 17.74 -1.86 -13.46
N GLY A 74 18.54 -2.55 -14.29
CA GLY A 74 19.59 -1.88 -15.04
C GLY A 74 18.96 -0.68 -15.72
N SER A 75 19.51 0.51 -15.45
CA SER A 75 18.99 1.83 -15.78
C SER A 75 17.94 1.78 -16.90
N GLN A 76 16.66 1.87 -16.56
CA GLN A 76 15.66 2.18 -17.58
C GLN A 76 16.02 3.57 -18.07
N GLN A 77 16.79 3.63 -19.16
CA GLN A 77 17.02 4.84 -19.94
C GLN A 77 15.64 5.21 -20.50
N GLY A 78 14.86 5.88 -19.67
CA GLY A 78 13.47 6.18 -19.93
C GLY A 78 13.37 7.06 -21.16
N ILE A 79 12.64 6.58 -22.17
CA ILE A 79 11.96 7.38 -23.20
C ILE A 79 12.87 8.30 -24.07
N ALA A 80 14.17 8.43 -23.78
CA ALA A 80 15.10 9.34 -24.44
C ALA A 80 15.73 8.76 -25.72
N LYS A 81 15.53 7.46 -26.00
CA LYS A 81 16.00 6.79 -27.23
C LYS A 81 14.96 6.66 -28.34
N ALA A 82 13.73 7.14 -28.13
CA ALA A 82 12.67 7.03 -29.13
C ALA A 82 12.73 8.12 -30.22
N ASN A 83 13.78 8.95 -30.24
CA ASN A 83 13.83 10.18 -31.04
C ASN A 83 15.16 10.35 -31.82
N ASN A 84 15.89 9.28 -32.10
CA ASN A 84 17.09 9.33 -32.95
C ASN A 84 17.05 8.26 -34.03
#